data_AF-A0A7S0J1Q8-F1
#
_entry.id   AF-A0A7S0J1Q8-F1
#
_cell.length_a   1.000
_cell.length_b   1.000
_cell.length_c   1.000
_cell.angle_alpha   90.00
_cell.angle_beta   90.00
_cell.angle_gamma   90.00
#
_symmetry.space_group_name_H-M   'P 1'
#
loop_
_entity.id
_entity.type
_entity.pdbx_description
1 polymer ?
#
loop_
_entity_poly.entity_id
_entity_poly.type
_entity_poly.pdbx_seq_one_letter_code
_entity_poly.pdbx_strand_id
1 'polypeptide(L)'
;TLSSSQWLAEAAVILEYLETCWAAEGLPAPMLPAEPALRAHCNLVIRTHDLYLGSPNCSQPGPFTHTQGCFYVPVEGSAHATTRWIGKAERAAKLAECWKQLDVLESLCRAPFFCGASPTLADLAVYPTMVFFQYFSPRVFEWEASAVWHGRPRLRAWFETHMPALGPHVLRVRADL
;
A
#
# COMPACT_ATOMS: atom_id res chain seq x y z
N THR A 1 9.32 26.85 0.37
CA THR A 1 10.01 25.56 0.24
C THR A 1 10.77 25.29 1.52
N LEU A 2 10.71 24.06 2.03
CA LEU A 2 11.56 23.62 3.15
C LEU A 2 13.03 23.82 2.76
N SER A 3 13.89 24.18 3.72
CA SER A 3 15.32 24.22 3.46
C SER A 3 15.83 22.79 3.19
N SER A 4 16.91 22.64 2.43
CA SER A 4 17.53 21.34 2.11
C SER A 4 17.98 20.53 3.34
N SER A 5 17.96 21.13 4.52
CA SER A 5 18.30 20.56 5.83
C SER A 5 17.11 20.11 6.67
N GLN A 6 15.87 20.32 6.22
CA GLN A 6 14.68 20.01 7.02
C GLN A 6 14.19 18.58 6.74
N TRP A 7 14.18 17.75 7.78
CA TRP A 7 13.78 16.34 7.71
C TRP A 7 12.26 16.20 7.59
N LEU A 8 11.82 15.32 6.68
CA LEU A 8 10.42 14.95 6.50
C LEU A 8 10.32 13.42 6.46
N ALA A 9 9.33 12.88 7.16
CA ALA A 9 9.01 11.46 7.19
C ALA A 9 7.51 11.26 7.00
N GLU A 10 7.09 9.99 6.92
CA GLU A 10 5.75 9.54 6.53
C GLU A 10 5.43 9.78 5.06
N ALA A 11 5.15 8.69 4.34
CA ALA A 11 4.94 8.74 2.89
C ALA A 11 3.80 9.71 2.50
N ALA A 12 2.68 9.72 3.23
CA ALA A 12 1.56 10.63 2.98
C ALA A 12 1.96 12.11 3.11
N VAL A 13 2.76 12.45 4.13
CA VAL A 13 3.24 13.82 4.36
C VAL A 13 4.22 14.24 3.27
N ILE A 14 5.14 13.34 2.91
CA ILE A 14 6.07 13.57 1.81
C ILE A 14 5.31 13.80 0.51
N LEU A 15 4.37 12.92 0.15
CA LEU A 15 3.61 13.02 -1.10
C LEU A 15 2.79 14.32 -1.18
N GLU A 16 2.14 14.74 -0.09
CA GLU A 16 1.39 16.00 -0.06
C GLU A 16 2.31 17.24 -0.18
N TYR A 17 3.49 17.18 0.43
CA TYR A 17 4.50 18.23 0.28
C TYR A 17 5.04 18.31 -1.16
N LEU A 18 5.35 17.16 -1.78
CA LEU A 18 5.79 17.08 -3.17
C LEU A 18 4.69 17.63 -4.10
N GLU A 19 3.44 17.22 -3.91
CA GLU A 19 2.32 17.72 -4.69
C GLU A 19 2.22 19.25 -4.62
N THR A 20 2.32 19.82 -3.41
CA THR A 20 2.22 21.26 -3.20
C THR A 20 3.37 22.02 -3.85
N CYS A 21 4.60 21.53 -3.74
CA CYS A 21 5.78 22.22 -4.26
C CYS A 21 5.85 22.17 -5.79
N TRP A 22 5.61 21.00 -6.38
CA TRP A 22 5.73 20.81 -7.82
C TRP A 22 4.46 21.12 -8.60
N ALA A 23 3.29 21.25 -7.95
CA ALA A 23 2.13 21.87 -8.59
C ALA A 23 2.44 23.28 -9.09
N ALA A 24 3.26 24.04 -8.35
CA ALA A 24 3.70 25.38 -8.75
C ALA A 24 4.71 25.37 -9.92
N GLU A 25 5.38 24.25 -10.17
CA GLU A 25 6.37 24.06 -11.23
C GLU A 25 5.76 23.47 -12.52
N GLY A 26 4.44 23.23 -12.55
CA GLY A 26 3.74 22.78 -13.75
C GLY A 26 3.70 21.26 -13.92
N LEU A 27 3.47 20.50 -12.85
CA LEU A 27 3.11 19.09 -12.97
C LEU A 27 2.02 18.91 -14.03
N PRO A 28 2.12 17.90 -14.92
CA PRO A 28 1.20 17.73 -16.03
C PRO A 28 -0.25 17.48 -15.59
N ALA A 29 -0.46 16.96 -14.38
CA ALA A 29 -1.77 16.88 -13.74
C ALA A 29 -1.62 16.79 -12.20
N PRO A 30 -2.44 17.52 -11.41
CA PRO A 30 -2.50 17.33 -9.96
C PRO A 30 -3.00 15.93 -9.60
N MET A 31 -2.31 15.26 -8.67
CA MET A 31 -2.68 13.97 -8.11
C MET A 31 -3.51 14.10 -6.82
N LEU A 32 -3.59 15.30 -6.24
CA LEU A 32 -4.53 15.58 -5.15
C LEU A 32 -5.80 16.25 -5.70
N PRO A 33 -6.99 15.64 -5.53
CA PRO A 33 -8.23 16.22 -6.04
C PRO A 33 -8.52 17.62 -5.48
N ALA A 34 -9.00 18.54 -6.33
CA ALA A 34 -9.44 19.87 -5.91
C ALA A 34 -10.82 19.84 -5.23
N GLU A 35 -11.71 18.94 -5.69
CA GLU A 35 -13.07 18.80 -5.17
C GLU A 35 -13.04 18.19 -3.75
N PRO A 36 -13.68 18.83 -2.74
CA PRO A 36 -13.56 18.40 -1.35
C PRO A 36 -14.00 16.95 -1.07
N ALA A 37 -15.11 16.48 -1.65
CA ALA A 37 -15.60 15.12 -1.40
C ALA A 37 -14.67 14.07 -2.01
N LEU A 38 -14.10 14.33 -3.19
CA LEU A 38 -13.14 13.47 -3.84
C LEU A 38 -11.80 13.46 -3.12
N ARG A 39 -11.36 14.61 -2.60
CA ARG A 39 -10.18 14.71 -1.73
C ARG A 39 -10.39 13.91 -0.44
N ALA A 40 -11.56 14.01 0.17
CA ALA A 40 -11.90 13.23 1.35
C ALA A 40 -11.87 11.71 1.06
N HIS A 41 -12.36 11.29 -0.11
CA HIS A 41 -12.26 9.88 -0.55
C HIS A 41 -10.82 9.45 -0.78
N CYS A 42 -10.00 10.27 -1.45
CA CYS A 42 -8.57 10.01 -1.64
C CYS A 42 -7.87 9.78 -0.29
N ASN A 43 -8.12 10.69 0.67
CA ASN A 43 -7.55 10.59 2.01
C ASN A 43 -8.08 9.37 2.76
N LEU A 44 -9.36 9.01 2.62
CA LEU A 44 -9.91 7.80 3.22
C LEU A 44 -9.17 6.56 2.73
N VAL A 45 -8.92 6.43 1.42
CA VAL A 45 -8.18 5.29 0.86
C VAL A 45 -6.76 5.22 1.43
N ILE A 46 -6.03 6.34 1.42
CA ILE A 46 -4.67 6.43 1.96
C ILE A 46 -4.65 6.03 3.44
N ARG A 47 -5.56 6.59 4.24
CA ARG A 47 -5.61 6.30 5.68
C ARG A 47 -6.05 4.87 5.98
N THR A 48 -6.97 4.31 5.22
CA THR A 48 -7.37 2.91 5.35
C THR A 48 -6.19 1.99 5.03
N HIS A 49 -5.47 2.27 3.94
CA HIS A 49 -4.24 1.55 3.61
C HIS A 49 -3.21 1.66 4.72
N ASP A 50 -2.84 2.88 5.12
CA ASP A 50 -1.77 3.12 6.07
C ASP A 50 -2.10 2.59 7.46
N LEU A 51 -3.35 2.68 7.95
CA LEU A 51 -3.66 2.25 9.30
C LEU A 51 -3.90 0.76 9.44
N TYR A 52 -4.50 0.12 8.42
CA TYR A 52 -4.99 -1.25 8.55
C TYR A 52 -4.21 -2.27 7.73
N LEU A 53 -3.47 -1.83 6.71
CA LEU A 53 -2.73 -2.71 5.82
C LEU A 53 -1.22 -2.47 5.91
N GLY A 54 -0.77 -1.30 5.46
CA GLY A 54 0.64 -0.88 5.40
C GLY A 54 1.20 -0.29 6.70
N SER A 55 0.51 -0.48 7.83
CA SER A 55 0.81 0.15 9.12
C SER A 55 2.31 0.24 9.40
N PRO A 56 2.87 1.45 9.59
CA PRO A 56 4.29 1.61 9.80
C PRO A 56 4.68 0.91 11.09
N ASN A 57 5.66 0.01 11.02
CA ASN A 57 6.26 -0.54 12.22
C ASN A 57 7.44 0.35 12.65
N CYS A 58 7.36 0.84 13.87
CA CYS A 58 8.55 1.25 14.62
C CYS A 58 9.36 -0.01 14.99
N SER A 59 10.65 0.15 15.23
CA SER A 59 11.62 -0.91 15.56
C SER A 59 11.40 -1.59 16.93
N GLN A 60 10.13 -1.76 17.34
CA GLN A 60 9.74 -2.33 18.61
C GLN A 60 10.11 -3.82 18.71
N PRO A 61 10.78 -4.23 19.80
CA PRO A 61 11.08 -5.64 20.07
C PRO A 61 9.84 -6.42 20.51
N GLY A 62 9.92 -7.75 20.45
CA GLY A 62 8.88 -8.66 20.97
C GLY A 62 7.81 -9.06 19.94
N PRO A 63 6.61 -9.49 20.39
CA PRO A 63 5.54 -10.02 19.52
C PRO A 63 4.81 -8.92 18.74
N PHE A 64 5.14 -7.65 18.97
CA PHE A 64 4.47 -6.55 18.29
C PHE A 64 4.90 -6.50 16.82
N THR A 65 3.91 -6.55 15.94
CA THR A 65 4.13 -6.27 14.53
C THR A 65 2.88 -5.72 13.88
N HIS A 66 3.06 -4.74 13.01
CA HIS A 66 2.07 -4.35 11.99
C HIS A 66 1.53 -5.53 11.16
N THR A 67 0.39 -5.30 10.50
CA THR A 67 -0.42 -6.28 9.75
C THR A 67 0.38 -7.03 8.67
N GLN A 68 1.09 -6.30 7.80
CA GLN A 68 1.96 -6.88 6.76
C GLN A 68 3.11 -7.74 7.31
N GLY A 69 3.48 -7.58 8.57
CA GLY A 69 4.53 -8.38 9.19
C GLY A 69 4.22 -9.88 9.20
N CYS A 70 2.97 -10.31 9.03
CA CYS A 70 2.64 -11.72 8.86
C CYS A 70 3.34 -12.37 7.65
N PHE A 71 3.79 -11.59 6.65
CA PHE A 71 4.50 -12.13 5.49
C PHE A 71 6.00 -12.30 5.68
N TYR A 72 6.63 -11.58 6.61
CA TYR A 72 8.10 -11.54 6.68
C TYR A 72 8.71 -11.54 8.09
N VAL A 73 7.91 -11.29 9.13
CA VAL A 73 8.39 -11.40 10.51
C VAL A 73 8.50 -12.88 10.88
N PRO A 74 9.66 -13.34 11.39
CA PRO A 74 9.85 -14.73 11.76
C PRO A 74 8.85 -15.21 12.82
N VAL A 75 8.38 -16.44 12.69
CA VAL A 75 7.51 -17.06 13.69
C VAL A 75 8.31 -17.37 14.95
N GLU A 76 7.71 -17.18 16.12
CA GLU A 76 8.26 -17.55 17.42
C GLU A 76 8.87 -18.97 17.40
N GLY A 77 10.10 -19.11 17.93
CA GLY A 77 10.83 -20.37 17.97
C GLY A 77 11.53 -20.78 16.67
N SER A 78 11.41 -20.00 15.59
CA SER A 78 12.22 -20.21 14.38
C SER A 78 13.67 -19.76 14.58
N ALA A 79 14.60 -20.31 13.80
CA ALA A 79 16.02 -19.91 13.84
C ALA A 79 16.27 -18.42 13.52
N HIS A 80 15.30 -17.75 12.89
CA HIS A 80 15.36 -16.34 12.53
C HIS A 80 14.64 -15.43 13.54
N ALA A 81 13.92 -15.98 14.52
CA ALA A 81 13.22 -15.23 15.56
C ALA A 81 14.19 -14.80 16.68
N THR A 82 15.00 -13.77 16.39
CA THR A 82 15.95 -13.20 17.36
C THR A 82 15.27 -12.17 18.25
N THR A 83 15.35 -10.88 17.91
CA THR A 83 14.80 -9.77 18.71
C THR A 83 13.37 -9.38 18.30
N ARG A 84 12.91 -9.87 17.14
CA ARG A 84 11.60 -9.59 16.56
C ARG A 84 10.99 -10.88 16.04
N TRP A 85 9.76 -11.16 16.46
CA TRP A 85 9.05 -12.38 16.11
C TRP A 85 7.53 -12.18 16.17
N ILE A 86 6.79 -13.16 15.66
CA ILE A 86 5.33 -13.18 15.72
C ILE A 86 4.83 -14.57 16.15
N GLY A 87 3.86 -14.62 17.06
CA GLY A 87 3.21 -15.88 17.42
C GLY A 87 2.33 -16.41 16.28
N LYS A 88 2.08 -17.72 16.25
CA LYS A 88 1.33 -18.36 15.16
C LYS A 88 -0.11 -17.87 15.06
N ALA A 89 -0.78 -17.71 16.21
CA ALA A 89 -2.16 -17.25 16.27
C ALA A 89 -2.28 -15.79 15.79
N GLU A 90 -1.36 -14.94 16.23
CA GLU A 90 -1.28 -13.53 15.83
C GLU A 90 -0.98 -13.41 14.33
N ARG A 91 -0.11 -14.27 13.79
CA ARG A 91 0.20 -14.32 12.36
C ARG A 91 -1.04 -14.67 11.54
N ALA A 92 -1.80 -15.67 11.96
CA ALA A 92 -3.05 -16.04 11.31
C ALA A 92 -4.09 -14.92 11.37
N ALA A 93 -4.27 -14.28 12.54
CA ALA A 93 -5.18 -13.16 12.70
C ALA A 93 -4.82 -11.95 11.81
N LYS A 94 -3.53 -11.63 11.70
CA LYS A 94 -3.05 -10.56 10.81
C LYS A 94 -3.22 -10.90 9.33
N LEU A 95 -3.02 -12.16 8.94
CA LEU A 95 -3.29 -12.60 7.58
C LEU A 95 -4.79 -12.49 7.23
N ALA A 96 -5.67 -12.85 8.18
CA ALA A 96 -7.11 -12.66 8.04
C ALA A 96 -7.48 -11.17 7.93
N GLU A 97 -6.84 -10.29 8.70
CA GLU A 97 -7.03 -8.84 8.57
C GLU A 97 -6.54 -8.32 7.22
N CYS A 98 -5.37 -8.75 6.72
CA CYS A 98 -4.92 -8.44 5.36
C CYS A 98 -5.99 -8.79 4.33
N TRP A 99 -6.55 -10.00 4.40
CA TRP A 99 -7.58 -10.47 3.48
C TRP A 99 -8.84 -9.58 3.51
N LYS A 100 -9.34 -9.30 4.71
CA LYS A 100 -10.48 -8.39 4.90
C LYS A 100 -10.19 -6.99 4.35
N GLN A 101 -8.99 -6.45 4.58
CA GLN A 101 -8.64 -5.11 4.11
C GLN A 101 -8.46 -5.04 2.59
N LEU A 102 -8.10 -6.15 1.92
CA LEU A 102 -8.18 -6.23 0.46
C LEU A 102 -9.64 -6.12 -0.03
N ASP A 103 -10.62 -6.69 0.68
CA ASP A 103 -12.05 -6.51 0.37
C ASP A 103 -12.50 -5.05 0.59
N VAL A 104 -11.99 -4.40 1.64
CA VAL A 104 -12.25 -2.98 1.88
C VAL A 104 -11.66 -2.13 0.74
N LEU A 105 -10.42 -2.36 0.32
CA LEU A 105 -9.81 -1.65 -0.81
C LEU A 105 -10.59 -1.86 -2.12
N GLU A 106 -11.03 -3.09 -2.39
CA GLU A 106 -11.93 -3.37 -3.51
C GLU A 106 -13.19 -2.51 -3.42
N SER A 107 -13.82 -2.44 -2.25
CA SER A 107 -15.04 -1.63 -2.04
C SER A 107 -14.82 -0.13 -2.26
N LEU A 108 -13.63 0.38 -1.89
CA LEU A 108 -13.25 1.78 -2.01
C LEU A 108 -12.79 2.17 -3.43
N CYS A 109 -12.39 1.20 -4.25
CA CYS A 109 -11.96 1.46 -5.61
C CYS A 109 -13.15 1.89 -6.49
N ARG A 110 -13.15 3.16 -6.92
CA ARG A 110 -14.21 3.68 -7.82
C ARG A 110 -14.04 3.27 -9.28
N ALA A 111 -12.83 2.82 -9.65
CA ALA A 111 -12.40 2.42 -10.99
C ALA A 111 -12.48 3.54 -12.06
N PRO A 112 -11.55 3.58 -13.05
CA PRO A 112 -10.36 2.74 -13.19
C PRO A 112 -9.30 2.93 -12.09
N PHE A 113 -9.32 4.05 -11.37
CA PHE A 113 -8.45 4.37 -10.23
C PHE A 113 -9.26 4.49 -8.93
N PHE A 114 -8.59 4.62 -7.79
CA PHE A 114 -9.27 4.70 -6.49
C PHE A 114 -10.25 5.88 -6.39
N CYS A 115 -9.93 6.99 -7.05
CA CYS A 115 -10.76 8.19 -7.12
C CYS A 115 -11.56 8.32 -8.44
N GLY A 116 -11.58 7.29 -9.30
CA GLY A 116 -12.34 7.30 -10.55
C GLY A 116 -11.45 7.39 -11.77
N ALA A 117 -11.65 8.40 -12.64
CA ALA A 117 -11.09 8.43 -13.99
C ALA A 117 -9.57 8.65 -14.08
N SER A 118 -8.97 9.30 -13.07
CA SER A 118 -7.55 9.68 -13.09
C SER A 118 -6.82 9.18 -11.83
N PRO A 119 -5.51 8.87 -11.93
CA PRO A 119 -4.72 8.46 -10.77
C PRO A 119 -4.58 9.60 -9.77
N THR A 120 -4.49 9.23 -8.50
CA THR A 120 -4.34 10.14 -7.37
C THR A 120 -3.27 9.64 -6.41
N LEU A 121 -2.98 10.42 -5.36
CA LEU A 121 -2.09 9.98 -4.29
C LEU A 121 -2.54 8.66 -3.64
N ALA A 122 -3.84 8.36 -3.66
CA ALA A 122 -4.36 7.08 -3.17
C ALA A 122 -3.80 5.88 -3.95
N ASP A 123 -3.70 6.00 -5.28
CA ASP A 123 -3.17 4.94 -6.14
C ASP A 123 -1.67 4.72 -5.87
N LEU A 124 -0.92 5.82 -5.66
CA LEU A 124 0.49 5.76 -5.29
C LEU A 124 0.73 5.14 -3.91
N ALA A 125 -0.15 5.41 -2.95
CA ALA A 125 -0.06 4.83 -1.61
C ALA A 125 -0.30 3.30 -1.64
N VAL A 126 -1.30 2.84 -2.39
CA VAL A 126 -1.73 1.43 -2.38
C VAL A 126 -0.85 0.55 -3.28
N TYR A 127 -0.34 1.07 -4.39
CA TYR A 127 0.34 0.26 -5.41
C TYR A 127 1.53 -0.55 -4.91
N PRO A 128 2.51 0.02 -4.18
CA PRO A 128 3.65 -0.74 -3.67
C PRO A 128 3.24 -1.91 -2.78
N THR A 129 2.19 -1.71 -1.97
CA THR A 129 1.62 -2.77 -1.12
C THR A 129 1.01 -3.90 -1.95
N MET A 130 0.35 -3.60 -3.06
CA MET A 130 -0.20 -4.65 -3.92
C MET A 130 0.88 -5.42 -4.69
N VAL A 131 1.98 -4.75 -5.06
CA VAL A 131 3.17 -5.42 -5.58
C VAL A 131 3.73 -6.38 -4.52
N PHE A 132 3.86 -5.92 -3.28
CA PHE A 132 4.28 -6.75 -2.15
C PHE A 132 3.40 -7.99 -1.96
N PHE A 133 2.07 -7.83 -1.96
CA PHE A 133 1.14 -8.96 -1.82
C PHE A 133 1.29 -9.97 -2.97
N GLN A 134 1.37 -9.50 -4.22
CA GLN A 134 1.58 -10.37 -5.38
C GLN A 134 2.89 -11.15 -5.27
N TYR A 135 3.95 -10.52 -4.76
CA TYR A 135 5.26 -11.14 -4.64
C TYR A 135 5.35 -12.16 -3.49
N PHE A 136 4.91 -11.78 -2.29
CA PHE A 136 5.13 -12.55 -1.08
C PHE A 136 4.09 -13.66 -0.86
N SER A 137 2.83 -13.48 -1.28
CA SER A 137 1.78 -14.49 -1.04
C SER A 137 2.13 -15.90 -1.53
N PRO A 138 2.60 -16.11 -2.78
CA PRO A 138 2.99 -17.45 -3.24
C PRO A 138 4.25 -17.98 -2.55
N ARG A 139 5.16 -17.10 -2.11
CA ARG A 139 6.45 -17.50 -1.51
C ARG A 139 6.33 -17.86 -0.04
N VAL A 140 5.39 -17.25 0.67
CA VAL A 140 5.28 -17.33 2.12
C VAL A 140 4.14 -18.25 2.55
N PHE A 141 3.06 -18.27 1.79
CA PHE A 141 1.84 -19.03 2.12
C PHE A 141 1.43 -20.01 1.03
N GLU A 142 2.22 -20.16 -0.04
CA GLU A 142 1.95 -21.07 -1.16
C GLU A 142 0.60 -20.81 -1.83
N TRP A 143 0.11 -19.56 -1.74
CA TRP A 143 -1.10 -19.16 -2.41
C TRP A 143 -0.90 -19.14 -3.93
N GLU A 144 -1.96 -19.42 -4.68
CA GLU A 144 -1.97 -19.16 -6.11
C GLU A 144 -1.65 -17.68 -6.38
N ALA A 145 -0.91 -17.40 -7.47
CA ALA A 145 -0.51 -16.04 -7.80
C ALA A 145 -1.70 -15.06 -7.97
N SER A 146 -2.88 -15.60 -8.30
CA SER A 146 -4.14 -14.84 -8.43
C SER A 146 -4.97 -14.74 -7.15
N ALA A 147 -4.58 -15.41 -6.06
CA ALA A 147 -5.41 -15.52 -4.85
C ALA A 147 -5.75 -14.16 -4.24
N VAL A 148 -4.81 -13.21 -4.29
CA VAL A 148 -4.99 -11.84 -3.81
C VAL A 148 -6.12 -11.09 -4.54
N TRP A 149 -6.51 -11.55 -5.73
CA TRP A 149 -7.57 -10.98 -6.56
C TRP A 149 -8.93 -11.67 -6.43
N HIS A 150 -9.04 -12.76 -5.67
CA HIS A 150 -10.30 -13.51 -5.57
C HIS A 150 -11.41 -12.62 -4.99
N GLY A 151 -12.50 -12.46 -5.75
CA GLY A 151 -13.61 -11.57 -5.38
C GLY A 151 -13.34 -10.07 -5.55
N ARG A 152 -12.19 -9.68 -6.15
CA ARG A 152 -11.73 -8.28 -6.23
C ARG A 152 -11.43 -7.84 -7.66
N PRO A 153 -12.45 -7.83 -8.56
CA PRO A 153 -12.24 -7.56 -9.97
C PRO A 153 -11.77 -6.13 -10.26
N ARG A 154 -12.22 -5.12 -9.50
CA ARG A 154 -11.78 -3.73 -9.73
C ARG A 154 -10.33 -3.55 -9.32
N LEU A 155 -9.94 -4.08 -8.18
CA LEU A 155 -8.58 -4.01 -7.69
C LEU A 155 -7.62 -4.76 -8.63
N ARG A 156 -8.05 -5.91 -9.15
CA ARG A 156 -7.30 -6.64 -10.17
C ARG A 156 -7.11 -5.82 -11.45
N ALA A 157 -8.19 -5.28 -12.01
CA ALA A 157 -8.12 -4.47 -13.23
C ALA A 157 -7.25 -3.21 -13.03
N TRP A 158 -7.40 -2.54 -11.89
CA TRP A 158 -6.56 -1.43 -11.49
C TRP A 158 -5.08 -1.81 -11.47
N PHE A 159 -4.72 -2.91 -10.82
CA PHE A 159 -3.33 -3.33 -10.68
C PHE A 159 -2.71 -3.87 -11.97
N GLU A 160 -3.44 -4.71 -12.71
CA GLU A 160 -2.91 -5.42 -13.88
C GLU A 160 -3.01 -4.60 -15.18
N THR A 161 -3.92 -3.62 -15.24
CA THR A 161 -4.19 -2.84 -16.47
C THR A 161 -3.96 -1.35 -16.27
N HIS A 162 -4.66 -0.72 -15.32
CA HIS A 162 -4.69 0.75 -15.24
C HIS A 162 -3.39 1.35 -14.72
N MET A 163 -2.79 0.77 -13.67
CA MET A 163 -1.50 1.21 -13.14
C MET A 163 -0.37 1.03 -14.18
N PRO A 164 -0.18 -0.14 -14.83
CA PRO A 164 0.78 -0.30 -15.92
C PRO A 164 0.64 0.70 -17.06
N ALA A 165 -0.59 1.10 -17.40
CA ALA A 165 -0.85 2.07 -18.46
C ALA A 165 -0.31 3.48 -18.16
N LEU A 166 0.01 3.80 -16.91
CA LEU A 166 0.64 5.07 -16.54
C LEU A 166 2.11 5.18 -16.97
N GLY A 167 2.75 4.06 -17.34
CA GLY A 167 4.06 4.06 -17.99
C GLY A 167 5.14 3.24 -17.28
N PRO A 168 6.39 3.30 -17.79
CA PRO A 168 7.46 2.38 -17.42
C PRO A 168 7.91 2.51 -15.96
N HIS A 169 7.74 3.68 -15.33
CA HIS A 169 8.11 3.89 -13.93
C HIS A 169 7.30 3.00 -12.98
N VAL A 170 6.01 2.77 -13.28
CA VAL A 170 5.13 1.90 -12.50
C VAL A 170 5.51 0.43 -12.66
N LEU A 171 5.92 0.04 -13.87
CA LEU A 171 6.39 -1.32 -14.15
C LEU A 171 7.73 -1.63 -13.47
N ARG A 172 8.61 -0.64 -13.36
CA ARG A 172 9.92 -0.82 -12.72
C ARG A 172 9.80 -1.25 -11.25
N VAL A 173 8.83 -0.70 -10.52
CA VAL A 173 8.53 -1.10 -9.13
C VAL A 173 8.22 -2.60 -9.02
N ARG A 174 7.68 -3.22 -10.08
CA ARG A 174 7.40 -4.67 -10.14
C ARG A 174 8.60 -5.51 -10.57
N ALA A 175 9.45 -4.96 -11.44
CA ALA A 175 10.56 -5.69 -12.04
C ALA A 175 11.74 -5.91 -11.09
N ASP A 176 11.89 -5.05 -10.09
CA ASP A 176 13.02 -5.03 -9.16
C ASP A 176 12.81 -5.94 -7.91
N LEU A 177 11.89 -6.92 -7.96
CA LEU A 177 11.57 -7.88 -6.87
C LEU A 177 11.77 -9.34 -7.30
#